data_AF-A0A350DB31-F1
#
_entry.id   AF-A0A350DB31-F1
#
_cell.length_a   1.000
_cell.length_b   1.000
_cell.length_c   1.000
_cell.angle_alpha   90.00
_cell.angle_beta   90.00
_cell.angle_gamma   90.00
#
_symmetry.space_group_name_H-M   'P 1'
#
loop_
_entity.id
_entity.type
_entity.pdbx_description
1 polymer ?
#
loop_
_entity_poly.entity_id
_entity_poly.type
_entity_poly.pdbx_seq_one_letter_code
_entity_poly.pdbx_strand_id
1 'polypeptide(L)'
;IARAYVVARDAFNLTDLWAQIEALDNQVPSRVQYSMMLDLMRMIRRATRWFLRQHLGLSTQDTIEYFGPRLAQLQESIGELLSGEEQVAWRKRCDELQAAGVPEALTATVAAAPSLYAGLGIIQAARITNEKPQRVAEVFYEIGSRLELPWMIQQVTHLEVRDSWQAQARETFRDDIDRQQLALTTSVLKLEAGSRDTQERVAQWLEQHAELHRRWCRLIDEVRGGSEGGFALFAVAVRELVDLAESDSKA
;
A
#
# COMPACT_ATOMS: atom_id res chain seq x y z
N ILE A 1 -10.33 15.18 13.35
CA ILE A 1 -10.92 14.05 12.59
C ILE A 1 -11.64 14.54 11.33
N ALA A 2 -12.67 15.39 11.45
CA ALA A 2 -13.42 15.90 10.29
C ALA A 2 -12.55 16.46 9.15
N ARG A 3 -11.54 17.30 9.47
CA ARG A 3 -10.59 17.82 8.47
C ARG A 3 -9.87 16.74 7.67
N ALA A 4 -9.30 15.74 8.35
CA ALA A 4 -8.55 14.66 7.70
C ALA A 4 -9.46 13.78 6.82
N TYR A 5 -10.71 13.58 7.24
CA TYR A 5 -11.71 12.89 6.42
C TYR A 5 -12.05 13.68 5.15
N VAL A 6 -12.27 15.00 5.26
CA VAL A 6 -12.52 15.85 4.09
C VAL A 6 -11.36 15.80 3.10
N VAL A 7 -10.12 15.91 3.59
CA VAL A 7 -8.93 15.77 2.74
C VAL A 7 -8.90 14.39 2.06
N ALA A 8 -9.10 13.30 2.80
CA ALA A 8 -9.10 11.96 2.22
C ALA A 8 -10.21 11.76 1.19
N ARG A 9 -11.44 12.20 1.51
CA ARG A 9 -12.61 12.12 0.62
C ARG A 9 -12.34 12.84 -0.70
N ASP A 10 -11.83 14.07 -0.62
CA ASP A 10 -11.67 14.93 -1.80
C ASP A 10 -10.42 14.55 -2.60
N ALA A 11 -9.31 14.20 -1.94
CA ALA A 11 -8.09 13.77 -2.62
C ALA A 11 -8.24 12.47 -3.41
N PHE A 12 -9.10 11.55 -2.96
CA PHE A 12 -9.42 10.30 -3.66
C PHE A 12 -10.68 10.39 -4.54
N ASN A 13 -11.25 11.59 -4.69
CA ASN A 13 -12.51 11.81 -5.40
C ASN A 13 -13.65 10.84 -5.00
N LEU A 14 -13.77 10.57 -3.69
CA LEU A 14 -14.72 9.58 -3.17
C LEU A 14 -16.17 9.92 -3.53
N THR A 15 -16.55 11.20 -3.53
CA THR A 15 -17.92 11.64 -3.82
C THR A 15 -18.37 11.18 -5.21
N ASP A 16 -17.54 11.38 -6.23
CA ASP A 16 -17.88 10.99 -7.59
C ASP A 16 -17.85 9.46 -7.76
N LEU A 17 -16.89 8.78 -7.15
CA LEU A 17 -16.82 7.31 -7.19
C LEU A 17 -18.04 6.67 -6.51
N TRP A 18 -18.47 7.25 -5.39
CA TRP A 18 -19.65 6.79 -4.67
C TRP A 18 -20.93 6.98 -5.50
N ALA A 19 -21.10 8.15 -6.12
CA ALA A 19 -22.23 8.42 -7.00
C ALA A 19 -22.26 7.49 -8.23
N GLN A 20 -21.10 7.18 -8.81
CA GLN A 20 -21.00 6.20 -9.91
C GLN A 20 -21.41 4.80 -9.46
N ILE A 21 -21.04 4.39 -8.25
CA ILE A 21 -21.47 3.10 -7.68
C ILE A 21 -22.99 3.11 -7.42
N GLU A 22 -23.54 4.18 -6.83
CA GLU A 22 -24.98 4.31 -6.58
C GLU A 22 -25.81 4.29 -7.87
N ALA A 23 -25.30 4.88 -8.96
CA ALA A 23 -25.95 4.85 -10.27
C ALA A 23 -26.11 3.43 -10.83
N LEU A 24 -25.35 2.43 -10.34
CA LEU A 24 -25.48 1.03 -10.72
C LEU A 24 -26.60 0.29 -9.98
N ASP A 25 -27.41 0.99 -9.18
CA ASP A 25 -28.57 0.41 -8.50
C ASP A 25 -29.53 -0.24 -9.52
N ASN A 26 -29.95 -1.48 -9.21
CA ASN A 26 -30.71 -2.36 -10.11
C ASN A 26 -30.02 -2.72 -11.46
N GLN A 27 -28.77 -2.30 -11.70
CA GLN A 27 -28.00 -2.66 -12.89
C GLN A 27 -27.01 -3.81 -12.61
N VAL A 28 -26.46 -3.87 -11.39
CA VAL A 28 -25.56 -4.94 -10.95
C VAL A 28 -26.09 -5.61 -9.68
N PRO A 29 -25.66 -6.84 -9.34
CA PRO A 29 -26.08 -7.48 -8.09
C PRO A 29 -25.72 -6.61 -6.87
N SER A 30 -26.67 -6.42 -5.95
CA SER A 30 -26.49 -5.58 -4.75
C SER A 30 -25.25 -5.93 -3.93
N ARG A 31 -24.91 -7.22 -3.84
CA ARG A 31 -23.68 -7.71 -3.20
C ARG A 31 -22.40 -7.15 -3.83
N VAL A 32 -22.39 -6.95 -5.15
CA VAL A 32 -21.25 -6.39 -5.89
C VAL A 32 -21.12 -4.91 -5.56
N GLN A 33 -22.21 -4.16 -5.67
CA GLN A 33 -22.27 -2.74 -5.32
C GLN A 33 -21.82 -2.49 -3.88
N TYR A 34 -22.34 -3.26 -2.92
CA TYR A 34 -21.95 -3.19 -1.52
C TYR A 34 -20.47 -3.53 -1.30
N SER A 35 -19.92 -4.52 -2.02
CA SER A 35 -18.49 -4.85 -1.93
C SER A 35 -17.62 -3.67 -2.38
N MET A 36 -17.98 -2.98 -3.46
CA MET A 36 -17.25 -1.81 -3.96
C MET A 36 -17.29 -0.66 -2.96
N MET A 37 -18.46 -0.40 -2.36
CA MET A 37 -18.60 0.60 -1.29
C MET A 37 -17.71 0.28 -0.08
N LEU A 38 -17.67 -0.99 0.35
CA LEU A 38 -16.80 -1.41 1.44
C LEU A 38 -15.30 -1.25 1.11
N ASP A 39 -14.90 -1.52 -0.13
CA ASP A 39 -13.53 -1.31 -0.60
C ASP A 39 -13.13 0.16 -0.48
N LEU A 40 -13.97 1.08 -0.99
CA LEU A 40 -13.75 2.52 -0.88
C LEU A 40 -13.75 3.01 0.58
N MET A 41 -14.70 2.55 1.40
CA MET A 41 -14.75 2.93 2.82
C MET A 41 -13.50 2.47 3.58
N ARG A 42 -12.99 1.27 3.30
CA ARG A 42 -11.74 0.77 3.89
C ARG A 42 -10.55 1.64 3.51
N MET A 43 -10.43 1.99 2.22
CA MET A 43 -9.39 2.89 1.72
C MET A 43 -9.46 4.26 2.42
N ILE A 44 -10.64 4.88 2.47
CA ILE A 44 -10.83 6.23 3.04
C ILE A 44 -10.58 6.26 4.54
N ARG A 45 -10.91 5.19 5.27
CA ARG A 45 -10.57 5.06 6.69
C ARG A 45 -9.05 5.03 6.90
N ARG A 46 -8.31 4.25 6.10
CA ARG A 46 -6.84 4.20 6.13
C ARG A 46 -6.25 5.57 5.76
N ALA A 47 -6.73 6.20 4.69
CA ALA A 47 -6.29 7.52 4.25
C ALA A 47 -6.55 8.61 5.30
N THR A 48 -7.73 8.62 5.91
CA THR A 48 -8.07 9.55 6.99
C THR A 48 -7.11 9.41 8.17
N ARG A 49 -6.82 8.17 8.59
CA ARG A 49 -5.84 7.91 9.65
C ARG A 49 -4.43 8.36 9.25
N TRP A 50 -4.05 8.14 8.00
CA TRP A 50 -2.77 8.62 7.48
C TRP A 50 -2.67 10.15 7.60
N PHE A 51 -3.64 10.90 7.07
CA PHE A 51 -3.67 12.37 7.20
C PHE A 51 -3.76 12.88 8.64
N LEU A 52 -4.35 12.10 9.58
CA LEU A 52 -4.33 12.44 11.00
C LEU A 52 -2.94 12.31 11.62
N ARG A 53 -2.17 11.30 11.21
CA ARG A 53 -0.80 11.07 11.69
C ARG A 53 0.20 12.01 11.03
N GLN A 54 -0.03 12.41 9.79
CA GLN A 54 0.87 13.29 9.06
C GLN A 54 0.67 14.76 9.48
N HIS A 55 1.72 15.36 10.04
CA HIS A 55 1.78 16.79 10.32
C HIS A 55 2.32 17.55 9.11
N LEU A 56 1.53 17.61 8.03
CA LEU A 56 1.98 18.20 6.75
C LEU A 56 2.19 19.73 6.80
N GLY A 57 1.63 20.41 7.81
CA GLY A 57 1.71 21.88 7.92
C GLY A 57 0.94 22.65 6.84
N LEU A 58 0.17 21.96 6.00
CA LEU A 58 -0.61 22.52 4.90
C LEU A 58 -2.06 22.81 5.32
N SER A 59 -2.71 23.75 4.62
CA SER A 59 -4.15 23.91 4.74
C SER A 59 -4.89 22.69 4.14
N THR A 60 -6.19 22.56 4.45
CA THR A 60 -7.03 21.51 3.86
C THR A 60 -7.01 21.57 2.34
N GLN A 61 -7.16 22.77 1.77
CA GLN A 61 -7.22 22.98 0.33
C GLN A 61 -5.88 22.67 -0.34
N ASP A 62 -4.77 23.20 0.19
CA ASP A 62 -3.44 22.93 -0.36
C ASP A 62 -3.11 21.43 -0.34
N THR A 63 -3.57 20.71 0.70
CA THR A 63 -3.37 19.27 0.78
C THR A 63 -4.15 18.54 -0.32
N ILE A 64 -5.41 18.92 -0.56
CA ILE A 64 -6.22 18.32 -1.64
C ILE A 64 -5.61 18.62 -3.01
N GLU A 65 -5.22 19.87 -3.27
CA GLU A 65 -4.61 20.30 -4.53
C GLU A 65 -3.23 19.63 -4.76
N TYR A 66 -2.51 19.33 -3.68
CA TYR A 66 -1.24 18.61 -3.76
C TYR A 66 -1.43 17.12 -4.05
N PHE A 67 -2.29 16.43 -3.29
CA PHE A 67 -2.43 14.97 -3.37
C PHE A 67 -3.33 14.52 -4.53
N GLY A 68 -4.48 15.19 -4.77
CA GLY A 68 -5.50 14.74 -5.71
C GLY A 68 -4.97 14.45 -7.12
N PRO A 69 -4.35 15.42 -7.81
CA PRO A 69 -3.80 15.21 -9.15
C PRO A 69 -2.72 14.11 -9.21
N ARG A 70 -1.93 13.97 -8.15
CA ARG A 70 -0.86 12.96 -8.08
C ARG A 70 -1.41 11.56 -7.85
N LEU A 71 -2.46 11.43 -7.04
CA LEU A 71 -3.17 10.16 -6.85
C LEU A 71 -3.85 9.72 -8.14
N ALA A 72 -4.50 10.64 -8.87
CA ALA A 72 -5.10 10.36 -10.17
C ALA A 72 -4.05 9.84 -11.18
N GLN A 73 -2.87 10.47 -11.24
CA GLN A 73 -1.80 10.03 -12.12
C GLN A 73 -1.24 8.64 -11.76
N LEU A 74 -1.13 8.32 -10.46
CA LEU A 74 -0.74 6.98 -10.00
C LEU A 74 -1.81 5.94 -10.32
N GLN A 75 -3.08 6.32 -10.26
CA GLN A 75 -4.20 5.45 -10.59
C GLN A 75 -4.22 5.05 -12.07
N GLU A 76 -3.93 5.98 -12.97
CA GLU A 76 -3.86 5.69 -14.42
C GLU A 76 -2.82 4.63 -14.78
N SER A 77 -1.72 4.56 -14.01
CA SER A 77 -0.59 3.65 -14.23
C SER A 77 -0.57 2.44 -13.28
N ILE A 78 -1.57 2.29 -12.42
CA ILE A 78 -1.52 1.29 -11.32
C ILE A 78 -1.39 -0.15 -11.85
N GLY A 79 -2.06 -0.49 -12.95
CA GLY A 79 -2.00 -1.84 -13.53
C GLY A 79 -0.61 -2.23 -14.05
N GLU A 80 0.20 -1.24 -14.44
CA GLU A 80 1.59 -1.42 -14.89
C GLU A 80 2.58 -1.44 -13.73
N LEU A 81 2.28 -0.70 -12.66
CA LEU A 81 3.11 -0.62 -11.46
C LEU A 81 3.01 -1.87 -10.57
N LEU A 82 1.85 -2.52 -10.55
CA LEU A 82 1.65 -3.75 -9.79
C LEU A 82 2.37 -4.93 -10.45
N SER A 83 3.00 -5.78 -9.64
CA SER A 83 3.68 -7.00 -10.08
C SER A 83 3.29 -8.22 -9.24
N GLY A 84 3.62 -9.42 -9.73
CA GLY A 84 3.44 -10.67 -8.99
C GLY A 84 1.99 -10.93 -8.55
N GLU A 85 1.82 -11.35 -7.29
CA GLU A 85 0.52 -11.71 -6.72
C GLU A 85 -0.46 -10.53 -6.68
N GLU A 86 0.01 -9.30 -6.43
CA GLU A 86 -0.86 -8.13 -6.38
C GLU A 86 -1.46 -7.81 -7.74
N GLN A 87 -0.66 -7.92 -8.82
CA GLN A 87 -1.17 -7.72 -10.18
C GLN A 87 -2.20 -8.80 -10.55
N VAL A 88 -1.95 -10.05 -10.17
CA VAL A 88 -2.90 -11.16 -10.40
C VAL A 88 -4.19 -10.93 -9.64
N ALA A 89 -4.12 -10.53 -8.36
CA ALA A 89 -5.28 -10.23 -7.54
C ALA A 89 -6.08 -9.04 -8.09
N TRP A 90 -5.39 -7.98 -8.51
CA TRP A 90 -6.01 -6.81 -9.14
C TRP A 90 -6.72 -7.17 -10.45
N ARG A 91 -6.07 -7.90 -11.36
CA ARG A 91 -6.68 -8.35 -12.62
C ARG A 91 -7.90 -9.23 -12.38
N LYS A 92 -7.78 -10.21 -11.48
CA LYS A 92 -8.91 -11.06 -11.09
C LYS A 92 -10.09 -10.24 -10.58
N ARG A 93 -9.83 -9.24 -9.72
CA ARG A 93 -10.88 -8.36 -9.21
C ARG A 93 -11.49 -7.51 -10.32
N CYS A 94 -10.70 -7.03 -11.28
CA CYS A 94 -11.21 -6.35 -12.46
C CYS A 94 -12.16 -7.25 -13.26
N ASP A 95 -11.74 -8.47 -13.56
CA ASP A 95 -12.53 -9.43 -14.34
C ASP A 95 -13.86 -9.76 -13.64
N GLU A 96 -13.84 -9.97 -12.32
CA GLU A 96 -15.04 -10.21 -11.51
C GLU A 96 -16.04 -9.05 -11.55
N LEU A 97 -15.55 -7.80 -11.48
CA LEU A 97 -16.41 -6.61 -11.53
C LEU A 97 -16.97 -6.38 -12.92
N GLN A 98 -16.15 -6.52 -13.97
CA GLN A 98 -16.60 -6.39 -15.36
C GLN A 98 -17.64 -7.47 -15.72
N ALA A 99 -17.41 -8.72 -15.31
CA ALA A 99 -18.36 -9.82 -15.52
C ALA A 99 -19.70 -9.58 -14.80
N ALA A 100 -19.70 -8.80 -13.72
CA ALA A 100 -20.90 -8.39 -13.00
C ALA A 100 -21.62 -7.17 -13.62
N GLY A 101 -21.11 -6.61 -14.72
CA GLY A 101 -21.69 -5.47 -15.43
C GLY A 101 -21.20 -4.10 -14.95
N VAL A 102 -20.13 -4.04 -14.16
CA VAL A 102 -19.54 -2.77 -13.72
C VAL A 102 -18.75 -2.14 -14.88
N PRO A 103 -18.92 -0.84 -15.18
CA PRO A 103 -18.14 -0.15 -16.21
C PRO A 103 -16.63 -0.26 -15.99
N GLU A 104 -15.86 -0.36 -17.07
CA GLU A 104 -14.41 -0.56 -17.03
C GLU A 104 -13.66 0.52 -16.24
N ALA A 105 -14.01 1.80 -16.46
CA ALA A 105 -13.38 2.94 -15.78
C ALA A 105 -13.57 2.89 -14.26
N LEU A 106 -14.74 2.48 -13.79
CA LEU A 106 -15.02 2.32 -12.36
C LEU A 106 -14.33 1.06 -11.82
N THR A 107 -14.29 0.00 -12.61
CA THR A 107 -13.68 -1.27 -12.24
C THR A 107 -12.20 -1.12 -11.90
N ALA A 108 -11.41 -0.51 -12.79
CA ALA A 108 -9.98 -0.34 -12.58
C ALA A 108 -9.70 0.45 -11.28
N THR A 109 -10.51 1.49 -11.03
CA THR A 109 -10.41 2.35 -9.85
C THR A 109 -10.73 1.59 -8.56
N VAL A 110 -11.86 0.89 -8.53
CA VAL A 110 -12.30 0.17 -7.33
C VAL A 110 -11.40 -1.02 -7.04
N ALA A 111 -10.98 -1.76 -8.06
CA ALA A 111 -10.03 -2.87 -7.90
C ALA A 111 -8.68 -2.39 -7.36
N ALA A 112 -8.25 -1.18 -7.72
CA ALA A 112 -7.00 -0.58 -7.26
C ALA A 112 -7.09 0.06 -5.85
N ALA A 113 -8.27 0.19 -5.24
CA ALA A 113 -8.46 0.91 -3.98
C ALA A 113 -7.52 0.47 -2.83
N PRO A 114 -7.24 -0.84 -2.61
CA PRO A 114 -6.27 -1.27 -1.61
C PRO A 114 -4.85 -0.74 -1.87
N SER A 115 -4.43 -0.72 -3.14
CA SER A 115 -3.09 -0.29 -3.58
C SER A 115 -2.97 1.24 -3.64
N LEU A 116 -4.04 1.94 -4.04
CA LEU A 116 -4.06 3.40 -4.14
C LEU A 116 -3.82 4.09 -2.79
N TYR A 117 -4.14 3.43 -1.68
CA TYR A 117 -3.75 3.91 -0.35
C TYR A 117 -2.22 4.13 -0.23
N ALA A 118 -1.40 3.24 -0.78
CA ALA A 118 0.06 3.37 -0.78
C ALA A 118 0.53 4.63 -1.52
N GLY A 119 -0.28 5.13 -2.46
CA GLY A 119 -0.07 6.38 -3.17
C GLY A 119 0.18 7.58 -2.26
N LEU A 120 -0.45 7.65 -1.08
CA LEU A 120 -0.20 8.72 -0.10
C LEU A 120 1.25 8.72 0.39
N GLY A 121 1.73 7.54 0.76
CA GLY A 121 3.11 7.32 1.20
C GLY A 121 4.11 7.58 0.08
N ILE A 122 3.82 7.09 -1.12
CA ILE A 122 4.65 7.30 -2.32
C ILE A 122 4.79 8.79 -2.64
N ILE A 123 3.69 9.54 -2.62
CA ILE A 123 3.69 10.99 -2.86
C ILE A 123 4.50 11.72 -1.77
N GLN A 124 4.36 11.30 -0.51
CA GLN A 124 5.15 11.88 0.58
C GLN A 124 6.65 11.56 0.42
N ALA A 125 7.01 10.32 0.10
CA ALA A 125 8.38 9.90 -0.12
C ALA A 125 9.00 10.64 -1.31
N ALA A 126 8.26 10.80 -2.41
CA ALA A 126 8.67 11.59 -3.58
C ALA A 126 9.01 13.05 -3.21
N ARG A 127 8.24 13.66 -2.29
CA ARG A 127 8.55 14.98 -1.76
C ARG A 127 9.85 15.01 -0.96
N ILE A 128 10.10 13.98 -0.14
CA ILE A 128 11.28 13.89 0.73
C ILE A 128 12.55 13.60 -0.07
N THR A 129 12.47 12.74 -1.09
CA THR A 129 13.60 12.37 -1.95
C THR A 129 13.79 13.32 -3.13
N ASN A 130 12.87 14.26 -3.35
CA ASN A 130 12.83 15.13 -4.53
C ASN A 130 12.77 14.34 -5.86
N GLU A 131 12.05 13.22 -5.85
CA GLU A 131 11.84 12.33 -7.00
C GLU A 131 10.42 12.47 -7.58
N LYS A 132 10.22 11.92 -8.78
CA LYS A 132 8.87 11.83 -9.36
C LYS A 132 8.06 10.74 -8.65
N PRO A 133 6.76 10.93 -8.34
CA PRO A 133 5.92 9.91 -7.72
C PRO A 133 5.92 8.57 -8.45
N GLN A 134 5.98 8.57 -9.78
CA GLN A 134 6.06 7.34 -10.60
C GLN A 134 7.34 6.56 -10.30
N ARG A 135 8.48 7.25 -10.23
CA ARG A 135 9.77 6.61 -9.92
C ARG A 135 9.78 6.01 -8.53
N VAL A 136 9.19 6.71 -7.56
CA VAL A 136 9.03 6.19 -6.20
C VAL A 136 8.09 4.99 -6.17
N ALA A 137 7.00 5.01 -6.93
CA ALA A 137 6.09 3.88 -7.05
C ALA A 137 6.76 2.64 -7.64
N GLU A 138 7.52 2.79 -8.73
CA GLU A 138 8.30 1.70 -9.34
C GLU A 138 9.20 1.01 -8.32
N VAL A 139 9.99 1.79 -7.57
CA VAL A 139 10.88 1.26 -6.53
C VAL A 139 10.07 0.65 -5.38
N PHE A 140 8.97 1.27 -4.97
CA PHE A 140 8.09 0.80 -3.89
C PHE A 140 7.50 -0.58 -4.17
N TYR A 141 6.97 -0.78 -5.38
CA TYR A 141 6.40 -2.07 -5.77
C TYR A 141 7.49 -3.11 -6.06
N GLU A 142 8.64 -2.75 -6.64
CA GLU A 142 9.74 -3.68 -6.85
C GLU A 142 10.31 -4.19 -5.52
N ILE A 143 10.63 -3.31 -4.56
CA ILE A 143 11.15 -3.74 -3.25
C ILE A 143 10.09 -4.54 -2.46
N GLY A 144 8.82 -4.14 -2.54
CA GLY A 144 7.71 -4.86 -1.91
C GLY A 144 7.56 -6.28 -2.45
N SER A 145 7.68 -6.43 -3.78
CA SER A 145 7.61 -7.72 -4.47
C SER A 145 8.80 -8.62 -4.11
N ARG A 146 10.03 -8.08 -4.12
CA ARG A 146 11.26 -8.81 -3.75
C ARG A 146 11.25 -9.34 -2.31
N LEU A 147 10.60 -8.60 -1.41
CA LEU A 147 10.51 -8.95 0.01
C LEU A 147 9.20 -9.67 0.36
N GLU A 148 8.34 -9.97 -0.60
CA GLU A 148 7.03 -10.62 -0.38
C GLU A 148 6.14 -9.89 0.66
N LEU A 149 6.24 -8.56 0.74
CA LEU A 149 5.48 -7.76 1.73
C LEU A 149 3.96 -7.86 1.56
N PRO A 150 3.39 -7.87 0.34
CA PRO A 150 1.95 -8.06 0.16
C PRO A 150 1.48 -9.39 0.73
N TRP A 151 2.25 -10.46 0.52
CA TRP A 151 1.95 -11.77 1.09
C TRP A 151 1.99 -11.72 2.63
N MET A 152 3.00 -11.08 3.22
CA MET A 152 3.07 -10.88 4.68
C MET A 152 1.86 -10.13 5.24
N ILE A 153 1.40 -9.07 4.56
CA ILE A 153 0.18 -8.33 4.95
C ILE A 153 -1.06 -9.24 4.91
N GLN A 154 -1.15 -10.16 3.93
CA GLN A 154 -2.22 -11.15 3.88
C GLN A 154 -2.14 -12.10 5.08
N GLN A 155 -0.96 -12.62 5.41
CA GLN A 155 -0.81 -13.50 6.58
C GLN A 155 -1.20 -12.79 7.88
N VAL A 156 -0.80 -11.53 8.07
CA VAL A 156 -1.26 -10.69 9.19
C VAL A 156 -2.79 -10.56 9.19
N THR A 157 -3.40 -10.34 8.02
CA THR A 157 -4.85 -10.18 7.88
C THR A 157 -5.60 -11.46 8.27
N HIS A 158 -5.03 -12.63 7.96
CA HIS A 158 -5.59 -13.94 8.29
C HIS A 158 -5.40 -14.38 9.74
N LEU A 159 -4.62 -13.66 10.55
CA LEU A 159 -4.51 -13.94 11.98
C LEU A 159 -5.89 -13.95 12.66
N GLU A 160 -6.17 -15.04 13.36
CA GLU A 160 -7.34 -15.14 14.22
C GLU A 160 -7.24 -14.16 15.39
N VAL A 161 -8.28 -13.33 15.54
CA VAL A 161 -8.36 -12.32 16.60
C VAL A 161 -9.31 -12.82 17.68
N ARG A 162 -8.81 -12.93 18.92
CA ARG A 162 -9.55 -13.42 20.09
C ARG A 162 -10.02 -12.29 21.01
N ASP A 163 -9.38 -11.13 20.96
CA ASP A 163 -9.71 -9.97 21.78
C ASP A 163 -9.44 -8.64 21.05
N SER A 164 -9.81 -7.53 21.69
CA SER A 164 -9.62 -6.19 21.12
C SER A 164 -8.16 -5.78 20.97
N TRP A 165 -7.25 -6.30 21.81
CA TRP A 165 -5.82 -5.98 21.76
C TRP A 165 -5.16 -6.66 20.57
N GLN A 166 -5.54 -7.91 20.27
CA GLN A 166 -5.13 -8.62 19.07
C GLN A 166 -5.69 -7.96 17.81
N ALA A 167 -6.93 -7.45 17.86
CA ALA A 167 -7.49 -6.66 16.75
C ALA A 167 -6.62 -5.43 16.47
N GLN A 168 -6.23 -4.72 17.53
CA GLN A 168 -5.36 -3.55 17.44
C GLN A 168 -3.95 -3.92 16.96
N ALA A 169 -3.34 -4.97 17.51
CA ALA A 169 -2.00 -5.43 17.09
C ALA A 169 -1.96 -5.79 15.60
N ARG A 170 -3.02 -6.44 15.08
CA ARG A 170 -3.13 -6.77 13.65
C ARG A 170 -3.23 -5.52 12.78
N GLU A 171 -3.89 -4.47 13.26
CA GLU A 171 -3.90 -3.17 12.58
C GLU A 171 -2.52 -2.51 12.63
N THR A 172 -1.85 -2.53 13.78
CA THR A 172 -0.50 -1.99 13.95
C THR A 172 0.53 -2.68 13.07
N PHE A 173 0.53 -4.01 12.97
CA PHE A 173 1.47 -4.73 12.11
C PHE A 173 1.33 -4.36 10.64
N ARG A 174 0.10 -4.22 10.13
CA ARG A 174 -0.12 -3.77 8.74
C ARG A 174 0.39 -2.35 8.53
N ASP A 175 0.08 -1.45 9.45
CA ASP A 175 0.54 -0.06 9.41
C ASP A 175 2.07 0.05 9.51
N ASP A 176 2.72 -0.84 10.26
CA ASP A 176 4.18 -0.86 10.38
C ASP A 176 4.84 -1.46 9.15
N ILE A 177 4.30 -2.53 8.54
CA ILE A 177 4.81 -3.07 7.27
C ILE A 177 4.70 -2.00 6.17
N ASP A 178 3.55 -1.33 6.03
CA ASP A 178 3.36 -0.23 5.08
C ASP A 178 4.41 0.88 5.29
N ARG A 179 4.70 1.23 6.56
CA ARG A 179 5.69 2.25 6.92
C ARG A 179 7.11 1.80 6.56
N GLN A 180 7.47 0.55 6.86
CA GLN A 180 8.81 0.04 6.57
C GLN A 180 9.04 -0.10 5.07
N GLN A 181 8.04 -0.48 4.28
CA GLN A 181 8.16 -0.49 2.82
C GLN A 181 8.50 0.90 2.26
N LEU A 182 7.87 1.96 2.78
CA LEU A 182 8.18 3.34 2.39
C LEU A 182 9.58 3.78 2.82
N ALA A 183 10.02 3.36 4.01
CA ALA A 183 11.36 3.64 4.51
C ALA A 183 12.43 2.96 3.64
N LEU A 184 12.23 1.67 3.32
CA LEU A 184 13.07 0.90 2.39
C LEU A 184 13.10 1.54 1.01
N THR A 185 11.94 1.93 0.47
CA THR A 185 11.85 2.64 -0.82
C THR A 185 12.71 3.91 -0.82
N THR A 186 12.63 4.68 0.26
CA THR A 186 13.42 5.92 0.42
C THR A 186 14.91 5.63 0.51
N SER A 187 15.30 4.58 1.23
CA SER A 187 16.70 4.12 1.36
C SER A 187 17.25 3.63 0.01
N VAL A 188 16.52 2.81 -0.73
CA VAL A 188 16.88 2.37 -2.10
C VAL A 188 17.06 3.56 -3.05
N LEU A 189 16.19 4.57 -2.99
CA LEU A 189 16.29 5.77 -3.83
C LEU A 189 17.51 6.63 -3.48
N LYS A 190 17.94 6.62 -2.22
CA LYS A 190 19.11 7.36 -1.74
C LYS A 190 20.44 6.66 -2.02
N LEU A 191 20.41 5.43 -2.53
CA LEU A 191 21.61 4.68 -2.86
C LEU A 191 22.50 5.45 -3.84
N GLU A 192 23.68 5.86 -3.37
CA GLU A 192 24.68 6.52 -4.19
C GLU A 192 25.17 5.57 -5.31
N ALA A 193 25.35 6.11 -6.52
CA ALA A 193 25.73 5.35 -7.72
C ALA A 193 24.80 4.19 -8.12
N GLY A 194 23.56 4.14 -7.62
CA GLY A 194 22.60 3.10 -8.01
C GLY A 194 22.20 3.14 -9.50
N SER A 195 21.94 1.97 -10.09
CA SER A 195 21.51 1.84 -11.50
C SER A 195 20.27 2.67 -11.80
N ARG A 196 20.15 3.25 -13.00
CA ARG A 196 18.91 3.95 -13.42
C ARG A 196 17.75 2.99 -13.57
N ASP A 197 18.01 1.72 -13.86
CA ASP A 197 16.98 0.69 -13.89
C ASP A 197 16.47 0.37 -12.46
N THR A 198 15.17 0.20 -12.31
CA THR A 198 14.53 -0.05 -11.00
C THR A 198 14.96 -1.39 -10.42
N GLN A 199 14.94 -2.44 -11.25
CA GLN A 199 15.18 -3.81 -10.82
C GLN A 199 16.64 -3.99 -10.43
N GLU A 200 17.55 -3.47 -11.24
CA GLU A 200 18.98 -3.47 -10.94
C GLU A 200 19.29 -2.65 -9.68
N ARG A 201 18.66 -1.48 -9.50
CA ARG A 201 18.90 -0.66 -8.29
C ARG A 201 18.43 -1.37 -7.02
N VAL A 202 17.24 -1.98 -7.04
CA VAL A 202 16.74 -2.76 -5.91
C VAL A 202 17.64 -3.97 -5.64
N ALA A 203 18.08 -4.67 -6.68
CA ALA A 203 19.01 -5.79 -6.54
C ALA A 203 20.34 -5.36 -5.92
N GLN A 204 20.95 -4.28 -6.40
CA GLN A 204 22.17 -3.70 -5.83
C GLN A 204 22.00 -3.33 -4.35
N TRP A 205 20.87 -2.71 -4.00
CA TRP A 205 20.59 -2.36 -2.61
C TRP A 205 20.45 -3.60 -1.71
N LEU A 206 19.76 -4.64 -2.18
CA LEU A 206 19.61 -5.91 -1.46
C LEU A 206 20.95 -6.66 -1.31
N GLU A 207 21.84 -6.57 -2.30
CA GLU A 207 23.19 -7.14 -2.22
C GLU A 207 24.05 -6.45 -1.15
N GLN A 208 23.97 -5.12 -1.03
CA GLN A 208 24.64 -4.39 0.05
C GLN A 208 24.11 -4.78 1.44
N HIS A 209 22.86 -5.23 1.50
CA HIS A 209 22.16 -5.64 2.72
C HIS A 209 21.95 -7.16 2.85
N ALA A 210 22.80 -7.96 2.20
CA ALA A 210 22.55 -9.39 2.00
C ALA A 210 22.34 -10.20 3.29
N GLU A 211 22.99 -9.85 4.40
CA GLU A 211 22.81 -10.55 5.70
C GLU A 211 21.40 -10.34 6.27
N LEU A 212 20.92 -9.09 6.28
CA LEU A 212 19.58 -8.73 6.76
C LEU A 212 18.51 -9.28 5.82
N HIS A 213 18.74 -9.20 4.51
CA HIS A 213 17.85 -9.82 3.52
C HIS A 213 17.75 -11.34 3.72
N ARG A 214 18.86 -12.06 3.92
CA ARG A 214 18.83 -13.51 4.23
C ARG A 214 18.10 -13.83 5.53
N ARG A 215 18.18 -12.97 6.53
CA ARG A 215 17.42 -13.13 7.78
C ARG A 215 15.93 -12.96 7.54
N TRP A 216 15.54 -11.95 6.74
CA TRP A 216 14.16 -11.77 6.31
C TRP A 216 13.61 -12.97 5.54
N CYS A 217 14.34 -13.50 4.54
CA CYS A 217 13.89 -14.68 3.78
C CYS A 217 13.65 -15.90 4.67
N ARG A 218 14.53 -16.16 5.66
CA ARG A 218 14.33 -17.25 6.62
C ARG A 218 13.05 -17.07 7.43
N LEU A 219 12.74 -15.83 7.83
CA LEU A 219 11.52 -15.54 8.57
C LEU A 219 10.28 -15.76 7.69
N ILE A 220 10.31 -15.38 6.41
CA ILE A 220 9.23 -15.69 5.45
C ILE A 220 9.00 -17.20 5.36
N ASP A 221 10.08 -17.99 5.26
CA ASP A 221 9.99 -19.45 5.20
C ASP A 221 9.43 -20.05 6.51
N GLU A 222 9.77 -19.49 7.68
CA GLU A 222 9.21 -19.89 8.97
C GLU A 222 7.70 -19.58 9.09
N VAL A 223 7.25 -18.43 8.59
CA VAL A 223 5.82 -18.08 8.51
C VAL A 223 5.10 -19.05 7.57
N ARG A 224 5.71 -19.36 6.42
CA ARG A 224 5.14 -20.28 5.42
C ARG A 224 5.09 -21.73 5.91
N GLY A 225 6.06 -22.13 6.73
CA GLY A 225 6.14 -23.45 7.37
C GLY A 225 5.05 -23.75 8.41
N GLY A 226 4.13 -22.79 8.66
CA GLY A 226 3.02 -22.99 9.58
C GLY A 226 3.42 -22.97 11.04
N SER A 227 4.52 -22.29 11.38
CA SER A 227 4.95 -22.15 12.77
C SER A 227 3.82 -21.56 13.63
N GLU A 228 3.65 -22.08 14.85
CA GLU A 228 2.63 -21.63 15.84
C GLU A 228 2.85 -20.18 16.34
N GLY A 229 3.71 -19.41 15.68
CA GLY A 229 4.24 -18.15 16.13
C GLY A 229 3.24 -17.01 16.26
N GLY A 230 2.02 -17.15 15.73
CA GLY A 230 0.89 -16.23 15.92
C GLY A 230 1.31 -14.76 15.86
N PHE A 231 0.84 -13.94 16.81
CA PHE A 231 1.19 -12.52 16.89
C PHE A 231 2.67 -12.25 17.22
N ALA A 232 3.36 -13.16 17.92
CA ALA A 232 4.75 -12.96 18.34
C ALA A 232 5.70 -13.00 17.14
N LEU A 233 5.47 -13.93 16.21
CA LEU A 233 6.25 -14.04 14.98
C LEU A 233 6.14 -12.78 14.11
N PHE A 234 4.93 -12.22 13.98
CA PHE A 234 4.75 -10.96 13.24
C PHE A 234 5.38 -9.76 13.93
N ALA A 235 5.44 -9.73 15.27
CA ALA A 235 6.19 -8.70 15.98
C ALA A 235 7.70 -8.78 15.66
N VAL A 236 8.25 -10.00 15.59
CA VAL A 236 9.65 -10.21 15.14
C VAL A 236 9.82 -9.80 13.68
N ALA A 237 8.89 -10.20 12.80
CA ALA A 237 8.92 -9.84 11.38
C ALA A 237 8.97 -8.31 11.16
N VAL A 238 8.10 -7.57 11.85
CA VAL A 238 8.09 -6.10 11.79
C VAL A 238 9.42 -5.54 12.29
N ARG A 239 10.00 -6.11 13.36
CA ARG A 239 11.29 -5.67 13.87
C ARG A 239 12.43 -5.90 12.88
N GLU A 240 12.47 -7.05 12.20
CA GLU A 240 13.45 -7.33 11.15
C GLU A 240 13.34 -6.33 9.99
N LEU A 241 12.12 -5.97 9.59
CA LEU A 241 11.90 -4.94 8.57
C LEU A 241 12.41 -3.56 9.02
N VAL A 242 12.22 -3.21 10.29
CA VAL A 242 12.79 -1.96 10.84
C VAL A 242 14.31 -1.98 10.76
N ASP A 243 14.95 -3.06 11.20
CA ASP A 243 16.41 -3.17 11.18
C ASP A 243 16.96 -3.13 9.73
N LEU A 244 16.22 -3.71 8.77
CA LEU A 244 16.54 -3.64 7.33
C LEU A 244 16.33 -2.23 6.75
N ALA A 245 15.32 -1.48 7.21
CA ALA A 245 15.05 -0.12 6.74
C ALA A 245 15.99 0.94 7.34
N GLU A 246 16.50 0.70 8.55
CA GLU A 246 17.38 1.62 9.29
C GLU A 246 18.88 1.36 9.07
N SER A 247 19.26 0.33 8.31
CA SER A 247 20.66 -0.07 8.10
C SER A 247 21.52 1.08 7.57
N ASP A 248 20.98 1.87 6.63
CA ASP A 248 21.66 3.03 6.03
C ASP A 248 21.70 4.27 6.96
N SER A 249 20.90 4.30 8.03
CA SER A 249 20.90 5.42 8.99
C SER A 249 21.97 5.27 10.08
N LYS A 250 22.59 4.09 10.20
CA LYS A 250 23.61 3.78 11.20
C LYS A 250 25.04 3.79 10.67
N ALA A 251 25.22 4.01 9.36
CA ALA A 251 26.51 4.21 8.69
C ALA A 251 26.82 5.71 8.58
#